data_AF-A0A4Y8XRJ3-F1
#
_entry.id   AF-A0A4Y8XRJ3-F1
#
_cell.length_a   1.000
_cell.length_b   1.000
_cell.length_c   1.000
_cell.angle_alpha   90.00
_cell.angle_beta   90.00
_cell.angle_gamma   90.00
#
_symmetry.space_group_name_H-M   'P 1'
#
loop_
_entity.id
_entity.type
_entity.pdbx_description
1 polymer ?
#
loop_
_entity_poly.entity_id
_entity_poly.type
_entity_poly.pdbx_seq_one_letter_code
_entity_poly.pdbx_strand_id
1 'polypeptide(L)'
;MSRELRGPNEKLGTVLALAGISNAGLARRVNDLGSQRGLTLRYDKTSVARWVSKGMVPQGAAPHLIAAAIGAKLGRPVPLHEIGLADADPAPEVGLAFPRDVGAAVRSATDLYRLD
;
A
#
# COMPACT_ATOMS: atom_id res chain seq x y z
N MET A 1 2.81 -13.18 23.30
CA MET A 1 2.69 -11.73 23.05
C MET A 1 1.30 -11.46 22.53
N SER A 2 0.48 -10.80 23.34
CA SER A 2 -0.90 -10.45 23.02
C SER A 2 -0.90 -9.67 21.71
N ARG A 3 -1.57 -10.18 20.67
CA ARG A 3 -1.89 -9.39 19.49
C ARG A 3 -2.85 -8.31 19.98
N GLU A 4 -2.33 -7.17 20.42
CA GLU A 4 -3.16 -6.01 20.74
C GLU A 4 -4.11 -5.84 19.56
N LEU A 5 -5.41 -5.88 19.86
CA LEU A 5 -6.46 -5.67 18.89
C LEU A 5 -6.30 -4.23 18.41
N ARG A 6 -5.52 -4.04 17.34
CA ARG A 6 -5.38 -2.75 16.69
C ARG A 6 -6.77 -2.29 16.31
N GLY A 7 -7.14 -1.10 16.78
CA GLY A 7 -8.32 -0.41 16.30
C GLY A 7 -8.20 -0.09 14.80
N PRO A 8 -9.22 0.55 14.22
CA PRO A 8 -9.17 1.02 12.84
C PRO A 8 -7.88 1.80 12.54
N ASN A 9 -7.28 1.53 11.37
CA ASN A 9 -6.15 2.28 10.84
C ASN A 9 -6.65 3.55 10.13
N GLU A 10 -7.01 4.54 10.94
CA GLU A 10 -7.48 5.86 10.49
C GLU A 10 -6.44 6.57 9.59
N LYS A 11 -5.15 6.34 9.85
CA LYS A 11 -4.04 6.89 9.05
C LYS A 11 -4.10 6.39 7.60
N LEU A 12 -4.23 5.08 7.41
CA LEU A 12 -4.38 4.49 6.08
C LEU A 12 -5.65 5.00 5.39
N GLY A 13 -6.79 5.05 6.11
CA GLY A 13 -8.04 5.58 5.57
C GLY A 13 -7.91 7.02 5.08
N THR A 14 -7.31 7.89 5.90
CA THR A 14 -7.07 9.31 5.59
C THR A 14 -6.21 9.46 4.35
N VAL A 15 -5.09 8.74 4.28
CA VAL A 15 -4.15 8.86 3.15
C VAL A 15 -4.78 8.33 1.84
N LEU A 16 -5.59 7.27 1.89
CA LEU A 16 -6.33 6.80 0.71
C LEU A 16 -7.33 7.83 0.20
N ALA A 17 -8.04 8.52 1.11
CA ALA A 17 -8.94 9.60 0.75
C ALA A 17 -8.19 10.78 0.14
N LEU A 18 -7.08 11.22 0.75
CA LEU A 18 -6.22 12.30 0.22
C LEU A 18 -5.65 11.96 -1.16
N ALA A 19 -5.25 10.71 -1.38
CA ALA A 19 -4.72 10.25 -2.67
C ALA A 19 -5.82 9.98 -3.72
N GLY A 20 -7.10 10.02 -3.32
CA GLY A 20 -8.23 9.66 -4.19
C GLY A 20 -8.16 8.22 -4.70
N ILE A 21 -7.68 7.28 -3.86
CA ILE A 21 -7.53 5.87 -4.22
C ILE A 21 -8.66 5.05 -3.58
N SER A 22 -9.42 4.31 -4.40
CA SER A 22 -10.39 3.34 -3.90
C SER A 22 -9.72 2.06 -3.35
N ASN A 23 -10.40 1.34 -2.47
CA ASN A 23 -9.90 0.06 -1.94
C ASN A 23 -9.57 -0.96 -3.04
N ALA A 24 -10.41 -1.05 -4.07
CA ALA A 24 -10.15 -1.92 -5.23
C ALA A 24 -8.94 -1.43 -6.04
N GLY A 25 -8.81 -0.12 -6.23
CA GLY A 25 -7.67 0.51 -6.92
C GLY A 25 -6.35 0.28 -6.19
N LEU A 26 -6.34 0.37 -4.86
CA LEU A 26 -5.15 0.06 -4.06
C LEU A 26 -4.78 -1.42 -4.19
N ALA A 27 -5.74 -2.32 -4.02
CA ALA A 27 -5.51 -3.77 -4.11
C ALA A 27 -4.87 -4.15 -5.45
N ARG A 28 -5.40 -3.61 -6.55
CA ARG A 28 -4.84 -3.81 -7.90
C ARG A 28 -3.39 -3.33 -7.98
N ARG A 29 -3.09 -2.09 -7.58
CA ARG A 29 -1.72 -1.54 -7.61
C ARG A 29 -0.75 -2.34 -6.75
N VAL A 30 -1.17 -2.81 -5.57
CA VAL A 30 -0.33 -3.64 -4.70
C VAL A 30 -0.02 -4.98 -5.35
N ASN A 31 -1.01 -5.63 -5.98
CA ASN A 31 -0.80 -6.88 -6.70
C ASN A 31 0.11 -6.66 -7.92
N ASP A 32 -0.08 -5.58 -8.68
CA ASP A 32 0.74 -5.23 -9.84
C ASP A 32 2.20 -5.00 -9.43
N LEU A 33 2.44 -4.22 -8.37
CA LEU A 33 3.78 -4.00 -7.82
C LEU A 33 4.39 -5.28 -7.25
N GLY A 34 3.58 -6.16 -6.66
CA GLY A 34 4.02 -7.49 -6.21
C GLY A 34 4.47 -8.35 -7.38
N SER A 35 3.66 -8.40 -8.44
CA SER A 35 3.95 -9.18 -9.65
C SER A 35 5.23 -8.73 -10.35
N GLN A 36 5.46 -7.41 -10.44
CA GLN A 36 6.71 -6.83 -10.96
C GLN A 36 7.96 -7.26 -10.16
N ARG A 37 7.77 -7.69 -8.91
CA ARG A 37 8.84 -8.18 -8.02
C ARG A 37 8.84 -9.70 -7.87
N GLY A 38 8.11 -10.42 -8.74
CA GLY A 38 8.01 -11.87 -8.69
C GLY A 38 7.14 -12.42 -7.54
N LEU A 39 6.39 -11.56 -6.85
CA LEU A 39 5.47 -11.97 -5.78
C LEU A 39 4.09 -12.28 -6.35
N THR A 40 3.52 -13.42 -5.95
CA THR A 40 2.13 -13.75 -6.27
C THR A 40 1.22 -13.27 -5.12
N LEU A 41 0.68 -12.06 -5.26
CA LEU A 41 -0.25 -11.46 -4.31
C LEU A 41 -1.67 -11.48 -4.87
N ARG A 42 -2.67 -11.69 -4.00
CA ARG A 42 -4.09 -11.77 -4.37
C ARG A 42 -4.95 -10.94 -3.44
N TYR A 43 -4.61 -9.67 -3.26
CA TYR A 43 -5.43 -8.76 -2.48
C TYR A 43 -6.62 -8.25 -3.28
N ASP A 44 -7.70 -7.97 -2.57
CA ASP A 44 -8.95 -7.43 -3.12
C ASP A 44 -9.42 -6.23 -2.29
N LYS A 45 -10.55 -5.61 -2.68
CA LYS A 45 -11.13 -4.49 -1.96
C LYS A 45 -11.43 -4.83 -0.49
N THR A 46 -11.76 -6.08 -0.19
CA THR A 46 -12.10 -6.56 1.15
C THR A 46 -10.87 -6.63 2.04
N SER A 47 -9.73 -7.05 1.48
CA SER A 47 -8.42 -7.07 2.14
C SER A 47 -8.06 -5.66 2.59
N VAL A 48 -8.15 -4.68 1.67
CA VAL A 48 -7.87 -3.28 1.98
C VAL A 48 -8.84 -2.72 3.01
N ALA A 49 -10.13 -2.99 2.86
CA ALA A 49 -11.14 -2.57 3.83
C ALA A 49 -10.84 -3.11 5.23
N ARG A 50 -10.32 -4.33 5.37
CA ARG A 50 -9.91 -4.91 6.66
C ARG A 50 -8.64 -4.28 7.22
N TRP A 51 -7.69 -3.85 6.38
CA TRP A 51 -6.53 -3.09 6.84
C TRP A 51 -6.93 -1.75 7.45
N VAL A 52 -7.91 -1.08 6.84
CA VAL A 52 -8.46 0.19 7.33
C VAL A 52 -9.38 -0.04 8.54
N SER A 53 -10.50 -0.74 8.37
CA SER A 53 -11.53 -0.84 9.41
C SER A 53 -11.15 -1.69 10.63
N LYS A 54 -10.32 -2.73 10.43
CA LYS A 54 -9.96 -3.69 11.51
C LYS A 54 -8.51 -3.58 11.94
N GLY A 55 -7.77 -2.60 11.43
CA GLY A 55 -6.33 -2.44 11.73
C GLY A 55 -5.50 -3.67 11.36
N MET A 56 -5.97 -4.52 10.43
CA MET A 56 -5.22 -5.72 10.05
C MET A 56 -3.92 -5.32 9.36
N VAL A 57 -2.81 -5.86 9.85
CA VAL A 57 -1.49 -5.61 9.25
C VAL A 57 -1.28 -6.58 8.08
N PRO A 58 -1.10 -6.09 6.84
CA PRO A 58 -0.74 -6.94 5.71
C PRO A 58 0.64 -7.57 5.94
N GLN A 59 0.82 -8.80 5.45
CA GLN A 59 2.00 -9.62 5.74
C GLN A 59 3.09 -9.49 4.66
N GLY A 60 4.32 -9.81 5.03
CA GLY A 60 5.47 -9.82 4.11
C GLY A 60 5.76 -8.45 3.51
N ALA A 61 5.99 -8.38 2.19
CA ALA A 61 6.35 -7.14 1.50
C ALA A 61 5.19 -6.14 1.33
N ALA A 62 3.94 -6.57 1.57
CA ALA A 62 2.74 -5.79 1.25
C ALA A 62 2.64 -4.40 1.91
N PRO A 63 3.02 -4.17 3.19
CA PRO A 63 3.06 -2.83 3.79
C PRO A 63 3.87 -1.83 2.96
N HIS A 64 5.03 -2.27 2.47
CA HIS A 64 5.90 -1.42 1.67
C HIS A 64 5.38 -1.23 0.24
N LEU A 65 4.68 -2.24 -0.33
CA LEU A 65 3.99 -2.09 -1.61
C LEU A 65 2.82 -1.11 -1.52
N ILE A 66 2.10 -1.09 -0.40
CA ILE A 66 1.04 -0.12 -0.12
C ILE A 66 1.63 1.30 -0.06
N ALA A 67 2.71 1.48 0.71
CA ALA A 67 3.43 2.75 0.77
C ALA A 67 3.90 3.23 -0.61
N ALA A 68 4.47 2.33 -1.43
CA ALA A 68 4.90 2.65 -2.78
C ALA A 68 3.72 3.00 -3.71
N ALA A 69 2.61 2.27 -3.64
CA ALA A 69 1.42 2.53 -4.44
C ALA A 69 0.79 3.90 -4.13
N ILE A 70 0.71 4.24 -2.84
CA ILE A 70 0.22 5.55 -2.38
C ILE A 70 1.20 6.65 -2.78
N GLY A 71 2.50 6.46 -2.53
CA GLY A 71 3.52 7.45 -2.86
C GLY A 71 3.59 7.77 -4.34
N ALA A 72 3.44 6.76 -5.20
CA ALA A 72 3.34 6.94 -6.65
C ALA A 72 2.12 7.78 -7.06
N LYS A 73 0.99 7.66 -6.36
CA LYS A 73 -0.20 8.47 -6.61
C LYS A 73 -0.07 9.91 -6.10
N LEU A 74 0.59 10.10 -4.96
CA LEU A 74 0.82 11.41 -4.34
C LEU A 74 2.02 12.16 -4.92
N GLY A 75 2.87 11.51 -5.70
CA GLY A 75 4.09 12.10 -6.27
C GLY A 75 5.19 12.36 -5.22
N ARG A 76 5.13 11.70 -4.06
CA ARG A 76 6.15 11.80 -3.00
C ARG A 76 6.32 10.47 -2.26
N PRO A 77 7.48 10.20 -1.63
CA PRO A 77 7.61 9.05 -0.75
C PRO A 77 6.64 9.14 0.45
N VAL A 78 6.08 7.99 0.83
CA VAL A 78 5.19 7.83 1.98
C VAL A 78 5.77 6.77 2.91
N PRO A 79 6.24 7.13 4.12
CA PRO A 79 6.79 6.17 5.07
C PRO A 79 5.69 5.36 5.78
N LEU A 80 6.02 4.15 6.27
CA LEU A 80 5.06 3.23 6.89
C LEU A 80 4.32 3.83 8.11
N HIS A 81 4.98 4.69 8.89
CA HIS A 81 4.36 5.34 10.05
C HIS A 81 3.26 6.34 9.67
N GLU A 82 3.32 6.91 8.47
CA GLU A 82 2.33 7.84 7.93
C GLU A 82 1.02 7.12 7.58
N ILE A 83 1.12 5.84 7.19
CA ILE A 83 -0.02 4.98 6.87
C ILE A 83 -0.39 3.99 7.99
N GLY A 84 0.16 4.17 9.20
CA GLY A 84 -0.15 3.33 10.36
C GLY A 84 0.33 1.87 10.25
N LEU A 85 1.37 1.61 9.45
CA LEU A 85 1.96 0.28 9.23
C LEU A 85 3.41 0.19 9.74
N ALA A 86 3.83 1.07 10.68
CA ALA A 86 5.22 1.14 11.16
C ALA A 86 5.73 -0.15 11.81
N ASP A 87 4.89 -0.90 12.51
CA ASP A 87 5.29 -2.17 13.15
C ASP A 87 5.22 -3.37 12.20
N ALA A 88 4.92 -3.14 10.92
CA ALA A 88 5.07 -4.21 9.96
C ALA A 88 6.57 -4.46 9.78
N ASP A 89 7.02 -5.62 10.28
CA ASP A 89 8.38 -6.16 10.31
C ASP A 89 9.27 -5.62 9.17
N PRO A 90 10.52 -5.21 9.40
CA PRO A 90 11.40 -4.79 8.31
C PRO A 90 11.49 -5.99 7.35
N ALA A 91 11.05 -5.77 6.10
CA ALA A 91 11.15 -6.80 5.07
C ALA A 91 12.57 -7.37 5.08
N PRO A 92 12.77 -8.69 5.07
CA PRO A 92 14.11 -9.26 5.16
C PRO A 92 14.97 -8.67 4.04
N GLU A 93 16.15 -8.17 4.42
CA GLU A 93 17.16 -7.61 3.55
C GLU A 93 17.66 -8.65 2.54
N VAL A 94 16.93 -8.84 1.44
CA VAL A 94 17.45 -9.45 0.22
C VAL A 94 16.84 -8.71 -0.98
N GLY A 95 17.61 -7.79 -1.55
CA GLY A 95 17.55 -7.43 -2.97
C GLY A 95 16.44 -6.49 -3.46
N LEU A 96 15.48 -6.09 -2.62
CA LEU A 96 14.50 -5.06 -3.00
C LEU A 96 14.93 -3.71 -2.41
N ALA A 97 15.99 -3.12 -2.97
CA ALA A 97 16.23 -1.70 -2.81
C ALA A 97 14.95 -0.98 -3.27
N PHE A 98 14.08 -0.60 -2.33
CA PHE A 98 13.16 0.50 -2.55
C PHE A 98 14.07 1.66 -2.90
N PRO A 99 14.06 2.19 -4.13
CA PRO A 99 14.86 3.35 -4.44
C PRO A 99 14.40 4.44 -3.48
N ARG A 100 15.24 4.73 -2.47
CA ARG A 100 15.17 5.98 -1.73
C ARG A 100 15.62 6.99 -2.78
N ASP A 101 14.67 7.70 -3.35
CA ASP A 101 14.77 8.46 -4.61
C ASP A 101 14.84 7.61 -5.88
N VAL A 102 13.79 7.70 -6.72
CA VAL A 102 13.96 8.17 -8.10
C VAL A 102 12.66 8.87 -8.54
N GLY A 103 12.73 10.19 -8.72
CA GLY A 103 11.83 10.93 -9.58
C GLY A 103 12.03 10.51 -11.04
N ALA A 104 11.44 9.38 -11.44
CA ALA A 104 11.17 8.91 -12.80
C ALA A 104 10.48 7.53 -12.65
N ALA A 105 9.25 7.27 -13.06
CA ALA A 105 8.57 7.74 -14.26
C ALA A 105 7.11 8.09 -13.96
N VAL A 106 6.78 9.36 -14.16
CA VAL A 106 5.47 9.72 -14.71
C VAL A 106 5.42 9.13 -16.12
N ARG A 107 4.50 8.17 -16.35
CA ARG A 107 3.68 8.06 -17.58
C ARG A 107 2.72 6.87 -17.48
N SER A 108 1.44 7.20 -17.70
CA SER A 108 0.32 6.34 -18.11
C SER A 108 -0.41 5.48 -17.07
N ALA A 109 -1.47 6.05 -16.48
CA ALA A 109 -2.83 5.51 -16.59
C ALA A 109 -3.84 6.52 -16.02
N THR A 110 -4.22 7.51 -16.84
CA THR A 110 -5.37 8.40 -16.60
C THR A 110 -6.67 7.84 -17.20
N ASP A 111 -6.68 6.66 -17.83
CA ASP A 111 -7.90 6.09 -18.43
C ASP A 111 -8.51 4.94 -17.63
N LEU A 112 -8.78 5.14 -16.34
CA LEU A 112 -9.74 4.28 -15.65
C LEU A 112 -10.48 5.01 -14.52
N TYR A 113 -10.88 6.26 -14.77
CA TYR A 113 -11.79 6.98 -13.87
C TYR A 113 -13.03 7.46 -14.65
N ARG A 114 -13.77 6.47 -15.16
CA ARG A 114 -15.23 6.52 -15.31
C ARG A 114 -15.76 5.10 -15.49
N LEU A 115 -16.26 4.55 -14.38
CA LEU A 115 -17.26 3.51 -14.19
C LEU A 115 -17.05 3.10 -12.72
N ASP A 116 -17.97 3.29 -11.78
CA ASP A 116 -19.43 3.35 -11.82
C ASP A 116 -19.87 4.26 -10.66
#